data_AF-A0A7V7XLJ9-F1
#
_entry.id   AF-A0A7V7XLJ9-F1
#
_cell.length_a   1.000
_cell.length_b   1.000
_cell.length_c   1.000
_cell.angle_alpha   90.00
_cell.angle_beta   90.00
_cell.angle_gamma   90.00
#
_symmetry.space_group_name_H-M   'P 1'
#
loop_
_entity.id
_entity.type
_entity.pdbx_description
1 polymer ?
#
loop_
_entity_poly.entity_id
_entity_poly.type
_entity_poly.pdbx_seq_one_letter_code
_entity_poly.pdbx_strand_id
1 'polypeptide(L)'
;MELGLLLRRRLLGRWRQFGRRRRLGQLVIDARQGPIRRGGNNIAVLRRLTFLLLFSLAAAQAAPPLQPLIDATPAGGTLRPAPGSYAGPAVIARPMTLDGGGKVTIEGAGRGTVLTLATSGATLRGLRLTRSGDSHDGVDAGLLVEGDDNLVEDNVVDDVLFGIHVKQGRRNRIANNRVTGRPAPRGARGDGLRLWYSRHNRIEGNAFHRVRDLTFANSPDNRVLGNTLADGRYGMQFIFSPRAVVENNRLSDTDTGIAVLYSPELVVRGNSVAHALDGGGAGIAFKDSGNALVENNEVLHCAAGLSANAPLNAEAALTVRGNRFAHNVVGMYFYGEKGGHRIEANRFDNNLTQVGVSAAGVGEANLWQGNAWSDYQGFDRDGDGIGDTPHEIWLWADRIWMETPRAKFFANAPALELLDFLEKLAPFASPSLILRDPAPRVAR
;
A
#
# COMPACT_ATOMS: atom_id res chain seq x y z
N MET A 1 39.00 4.05 5.58
CA MET A 1 39.17 4.37 4.15
C MET A 1 39.98 3.29 3.44
N GLU A 2 39.68 2.00 3.64
CA GLU A 2 40.35 0.88 2.93
C GLU A 2 39.52 -0.43 2.97
N LEU A 3 38.20 -0.33 2.76
CA LEU A 3 37.37 -1.52 2.48
C LEU A 3 36.41 -1.32 1.28
N GLY A 4 36.47 -0.16 0.61
CA GLY A 4 35.64 0.18 -0.55
C GLY A 4 36.24 -0.18 -1.91
N LEU A 5 37.49 -0.67 -1.96
CA LEU A 5 38.22 -0.91 -3.22
C LEU A 5 38.34 -2.39 -3.63
N LEU A 6 38.00 -3.35 -2.77
CA LEU A 6 38.06 -4.77 -3.12
C LEU A 6 36.77 -5.34 -3.74
N LEU A 7 35.63 -4.65 -3.62
CA LEU A 7 34.34 -5.09 -4.19
C LEU A 7 34.05 -4.53 -5.59
N ARG A 8 34.86 -3.59 -6.09
CA ARG A 8 34.75 -3.05 -7.46
C ARG A 8 35.50 -3.84 -8.54
N ARG A 9 36.24 -4.89 -8.19
CA ARG A 9 37.02 -5.72 -9.15
C ARG A 9 36.45 -7.10 -9.45
N ARG A 10 35.28 -7.47 -8.93
CA ARG A 10 34.64 -8.78 -9.20
C ARG A 10 33.35 -8.76 -10.03
N LEU A 11 32.91 -7.60 -10.55
CA LEU A 11 31.68 -7.48 -11.34
C LEU A 11 31.84 -6.83 -12.73
N LEU A 12 33.08 -6.70 -13.24
CA LEU A 12 33.38 -6.13 -14.57
C LEU A 12 33.98 -7.15 -15.55
N GLY A 13 33.70 -8.44 -15.36
CA GLY A 13 34.31 -9.53 -16.12
C GLY A 13 33.31 -10.57 -16.62
N ARG A 14 32.26 -10.14 -17.34
CA ARG A 14 31.48 -10.96 -18.28
C ARG A 14 30.58 -10.02 -19.07
N TRP A 15 30.46 -10.26 -20.38
CA TRP A 15 29.75 -9.45 -21.41
C TRP A 15 30.61 -8.50 -22.24
N ARG A 16 31.63 -9.07 -22.91
CA ARG A 16 31.98 -8.71 -24.29
C ARG A 16 32.31 -10.00 -25.07
N GLN A 17 31.88 -10.04 -26.33
CA GLN A 17 32.00 -11.12 -27.32
C GLN A 17 30.88 -12.18 -27.26
N PHE A 18 29.90 -12.08 -28.17
CA PHE A 18 29.96 -12.81 -29.44
C PHE A 18 28.83 -12.31 -30.36
N GLY A 19 29.22 -11.62 -31.43
CA GLY A 19 28.38 -11.42 -32.60
C GLY A 19 29.18 -11.86 -33.83
N ARG A 20 28.61 -12.73 -34.67
CA ARG A 20 28.59 -12.61 -36.15
C ARG A 20 28.21 -13.92 -36.86
N ARG A 21 27.31 -13.75 -37.83
CA ARG A 21 27.21 -14.37 -39.17
C ARG A 21 26.78 -15.85 -39.28
N ARG A 22 25.73 -16.07 -40.08
CA ARG A 22 25.81 -16.75 -41.39
C ARG A 22 24.62 -16.38 -42.30
N ARG A 23 24.92 -16.37 -43.60
CA ARG A 23 24.09 -16.00 -44.76
C ARG A 23 23.63 -17.26 -45.50
N LEU A 24 22.64 -17.05 -46.39
CA LEU A 24 22.35 -17.74 -47.66
C LEU A 24 21.56 -19.07 -47.60
N GLY A 25 20.35 -18.99 -48.18
CA GLY A 25 19.63 -20.10 -48.81
C GLY A 25 18.83 -19.53 -49.98
N GLN A 26 19.37 -19.68 -51.20
CA GLN A 26 18.64 -19.53 -52.45
C GLN A 26 17.65 -20.68 -52.59
N LEU A 27 16.42 -20.40 -53.01
CA LEU A 27 15.58 -21.39 -53.69
C LEU A 27 14.95 -20.73 -54.92
N VAL A 28 15.39 -21.23 -56.08
CA VAL A 28 14.82 -21.00 -57.40
C VAL A 28 13.80 -22.10 -57.63
N ILE A 29 12.53 -21.78 -57.92
CA ILE A 29 11.63 -22.63 -58.72
C ILE A 29 10.74 -21.74 -59.59
N ASP A 30 11.20 -21.63 -60.83
CA ASP A 30 10.51 -21.78 -62.11
C ASP A 30 9.11 -21.18 -62.38
N ALA A 31 9.06 -20.41 -63.46
CA ALA A 31 7.87 -19.86 -64.08
C ALA A 31 7.28 -20.86 -65.10
N ARG A 32 5.95 -21.01 -65.12
CA ARG A 32 5.23 -21.51 -66.30
C ARG A 32 4.11 -20.56 -66.68
N GLN A 33 4.16 -20.15 -67.95
CA GLN A 33 3.17 -19.33 -68.64
C GLN A 33 1.97 -20.16 -69.12
N GLY A 34 0.78 -19.54 -69.21
CA GLY A 34 -0.39 -20.04 -69.93
C GLY A 34 -1.63 -19.15 -69.70
N PRO A 35 -2.55 -18.96 -70.66
CA PRO A 35 -2.86 -17.61 -71.15
C PRO A 35 -4.23 -17.01 -70.81
N ILE A 36 -4.26 -15.70 -71.08
CA ILE A 36 -5.32 -14.69 -71.19
C ILE A 36 -6.65 -15.22 -71.77
N ARG A 37 -7.76 -14.82 -71.12
CA ARG A 37 -9.07 -14.62 -71.77
C ARG A 37 -9.60 -13.21 -71.51
N ARG A 38 -10.11 -12.61 -72.59
CA ARG A 38 -10.63 -11.24 -72.74
C ARG A 38 -12.06 -11.09 -72.19
N GLY A 39 -12.40 -9.84 -71.89
CA GLY A 39 -13.77 -9.31 -71.76
C GLY A 39 -13.90 -8.54 -70.44
N GLY A 40 -14.26 -7.28 -70.35
CA GLY A 40 -14.77 -6.28 -71.28
C GLY A 40 -15.20 -5.10 -70.40
N ASN A 41 -15.07 -3.88 -70.93
CA ASN A 41 -15.65 -2.59 -70.51
C ASN A 41 -16.38 -2.51 -69.16
N ASN A 42 -16.05 -1.51 -68.33
CA ASN A 42 -17.01 -0.44 -68.04
C ASN A 42 -16.40 0.72 -67.23
N ILE A 43 -16.29 1.84 -67.94
CA ILE A 43 -16.07 3.20 -67.46
C ILE A 43 -17.27 3.58 -66.59
N ALA A 44 -17.26 3.26 -65.29
CA ALA A 44 -18.32 3.68 -64.36
C ALA A 44 -17.90 3.71 -62.87
N VAL A 45 -16.62 3.55 -62.53
CA VAL A 45 -16.17 3.47 -61.11
C VAL A 45 -15.47 4.75 -60.63
N LEU A 46 -15.05 5.64 -61.53
CA LEU A 46 -14.21 6.79 -61.16
C LEU A 46 -14.95 8.02 -60.62
N ARG A 47 -16.30 7.98 -60.54
CA ARG A 47 -17.12 9.12 -60.05
C ARG A 47 -17.86 8.88 -58.73
N ARG A 48 -17.69 7.70 -58.10
CA ARG A 48 -18.26 7.41 -56.77
C ARG A 48 -17.23 7.34 -55.65
N LEU A 49 -15.93 7.40 -55.95
CA LEU A 49 -14.86 7.47 -54.94
C LEU A 49 -14.54 8.89 -54.45
N THR A 50 -15.02 9.94 -55.13
CA THR A 50 -14.74 11.33 -54.73
C THR A 50 -15.73 11.88 -53.69
N PHE A 51 -16.83 11.18 -53.43
CA PHE A 51 -17.85 11.60 -52.45
C PHE A 51 -17.76 10.88 -51.09
N LEU A 52 -16.81 9.94 -50.94
CA LEU A 52 -16.56 9.19 -49.70
C LEU A 52 -15.30 9.67 -48.94
N LEU A 53 -14.63 10.71 -49.45
CA LEU A 53 -13.45 11.34 -48.83
C LEU A 53 -13.77 12.63 -48.05
N LEU A 54 -15.05 13.02 -47.97
CA LEU A 54 -15.51 14.18 -47.18
C LEU A 54 -16.10 13.80 -45.82
N PHE A 55 -16.13 12.51 -45.47
CA PHE A 55 -16.41 12.09 -44.09
C PHE A 55 -15.15 12.24 -43.25
N SER A 56 -15.00 13.44 -42.69
CA SER A 56 -14.39 13.69 -41.39
C SER A 56 -13.06 12.97 -41.13
N LEU A 57 -11.98 13.44 -41.75
CA LEU A 57 -10.76 13.62 -40.97
C LEU A 57 -11.06 14.71 -39.94
N ALA A 58 -11.72 14.34 -38.84
CA ALA A 58 -11.47 15.03 -37.59
C ALA A 58 -9.98 14.78 -37.32
N ALA A 59 -9.13 15.70 -37.80
CA ALA A 59 -7.77 15.78 -37.31
C ALA A 59 -7.91 15.80 -35.79
N ALA A 60 -7.39 14.78 -35.12
CA ALA A 60 -7.26 14.79 -33.68
C ALA A 60 -6.31 15.95 -33.36
N GLN A 61 -6.87 17.15 -33.21
CA GLN A 61 -6.13 18.34 -32.85
C GLN A 61 -5.52 18.02 -31.49
N ALA A 62 -4.19 17.98 -31.42
CA ALA A 62 -3.50 17.74 -30.16
C ALA A 62 -4.03 18.73 -29.11
N ALA A 63 -4.28 18.23 -27.90
CA ALA A 63 -4.81 19.04 -26.82
C ALA A 63 -3.94 20.31 -26.64
N PRO A 64 -4.54 21.51 -26.51
CA PRO A 64 -3.78 22.73 -26.34
C PRO A 64 -2.93 22.67 -25.05
N PRO A 65 -1.71 23.22 -25.04
CA PRO A 65 -0.88 23.21 -23.83
C PRO A 65 -1.53 24.04 -22.73
N LEU A 66 -1.49 23.54 -21.48
CA LEU A 66 -2.03 24.27 -20.33
C LEU A 66 -1.14 25.45 -19.90
N GLN A 67 0.18 25.33 -20.07
CA GLN A 67 1.17 26.27 -19.54
C GLN A 67 0.90 27.74 -19.88
N PRO A 68 0.56 28.12 -21.14
CA PRO A 68 0.29 29.53 -21.46
C PRO A 68 -0.87 30.13 -20.65
N LEU A 69 -1.89 29.34 -20.29
CA LEU A 69 -3.00 29.80 -19.45
C LEU A 69 -2.55 30.04 -18.00
N ILE A 70 -1.68 29.17 -17.48
CA ILE A 70 -1.05 29.33 -16.17
C ILE A 70 -0.19 30.61 -16.15
N ASP A 71 0.64 30.79 -17.17
CA ASP A 71 1.58 31.92 -17.25
C ASP A 71 0.86 33.27 -17.33
N ALA A 72 -0.27 33.31 -18.04
CA ALA A 72 -1.14 34.48 -18.15
C ALA A 72 -1.92 34.80 -16.87
N THR A 73 -2.01 33.87 -15.92
CA THR A 73 -2.73 34.09 -14.67
C THR A 73 -1.84 34.81 -13.65
N PRO A 74 -2.29 35.95 -13.08
CA PRO A 74 -1.55 36.64 -12.02
C PRO A 74 -1.40 35.80 -10.76
N ALA A 75 -0.38 36.10 -9.94
CA ALA A 75 -0.27 35.52 -8.61
C ALA A 75 -1.50 35.87 -7.75
N GLY A 76 -1.99 34.91 -6.98
CA GLY A 76 -3.27 34.96 -6.26
C GLY A 76 -4.50 34.83 -7.16
N GLY A 77 -4.33 34.82 -8.49
CA GLY A 77 -5.41 34.72 -9.46
C GLY A 77 -6.08 33.34 -9.48
N THR A 78 -7.23 33.27 -10.16
CA THR A 78 -7.96 32.02 -10.38
C THR A 78 -8.01 31.73 -11.88
N LEU A 79 -7.47 30.59 -12.28
CA LEU A 79 -7.60 30.02 -13.61
C LEU A 79 -8.73 28.98 -13.62
N ARG A 80 -9.75 29.25 -14.44
CA ARG A 80 -10.84 28.32 -14.76
C ARG A 80 -10.79 28.02 -16.26
N PRO A 81 -10.06 26.98 -16.70
CA PRO A 81 -10.02 26.62 -18.11
C PRO A 81 -11.42 26.22 -18.59
N ALA A 82 -11.67 26.41 -19.88
CA ALA A 82 -12.88 25.87 -20.50
C ALA A 82 -12.89 24.33 -20.39
N PRO A 83 -14.06 23.68 -20.30
CA PRO A 83 -14.16 22.23 -20.34
C PRO A 83 -13.41 21.62 -21.53
N GLY A 84 -12.59 20.59 -21.27
CA GLY A 84 -11.79 19.94 -22.32
C GLY A 84 -10.50 19.29 -21.84
N SER A 85 -9.72 18.77 -22.79
CA SER A 85 -8.38 18.23 -22.56
C SER A 85 -7.31 19.27 -22.86
N TYR A 86 -6.27 19.30 -22.03
CA TYR A 86 -5.08 20.13 -22.18
C TYR A 86 -3.82 19.26 -22.10
N ALA A 87 -2.81 19.59 -22.90
CA ALA A 87 -1.53 18.89 -22.86
C ALA A 87 -0.69 19.36 -21.66
N GLY A 88 -0.17 18.39 -20.90
CA GLY A 88 0.97 18.54 -19.99
C GLY A 88 2.30 18.21 -20.67
N PRO A 89 3.44 18.35 -19.98
CA PRO A 89 3.55 18.75 -18.58
C PRO A 89 3.27 20.24 -18.36
N ALA A 90 2.85 20.59 -17.16
CA ALA A 90 2.67 21.98 -16.74
C ALA A 90 3.26 22.23 -15.34
N VAL A 91 3.65 23.47 -15.07
CA VAL A 91 4.26 23.91 -13.82
C VAL A 91 3.54 25.15 -13.30
N ILE A 92 3.01 25.06 -12.09
CA ILE A 92 2.47 26.19 -11.33
C ILE A 92 3.57 26.68 -10.39
N ALA A 93 4.24 27.76 -10.78
CA ALA A 93 5.38 28.33 -10.07
C ALA A 93 5.02 29.51 -9.15
N ARG A 94 3.76 29.96 -9.16
CA ARG A 94 3.27 31.09 -8.37
C ARG A 94 1.96 30.74 -7.67
N PRO A 95 1.68 31.29 -6.47
CA PRO A 95 0.43 30.98 -5.76
C PRO A 95 -0.76 31.34 -6.64
N MET A 96 -1.70 30.42 -6.85
CA MET A 96 -2.91 30.64 -7.64
C MET A 96 -3.94 29.54 -7.37
N THR A 97 -5.17 29.74 -7.81
CA THR A 97 -6.18 28.67 -7.89
C THR A 97 -6.27 28.16 -9.33
N LEU A 98 -6.06 26.87 -9.54
CA LEU A 98 -6.45 26.18 -10.77
C LEU A 98 -7.67 25.30 -10.47
N ASP A 99 -8.81 25.68 -11.06
CA ASP A 99 -10.11 25.04 -10.84
C ASP A 99 -10.64 24.49 -12.18
N GLY A 100 -10.64 23.15 -12.28
CA GLY A 100 -11.13 22.45 -13.47
C GLY A 100 -12.65 22.23 -13.51
N GLY A 101 -13.38 22.56 -12.44
CA GLY A 101 -14.83 22.37 -12.36
C GLY A 101 -15.31 20.93 -12.62
N GLY A 102 -14.44 19.93 -12.45
CA GLY A 102 -14.70 18.52 -12.75
C GLY A 102 -14.73 18.19 -14.25
N LYS A 103 -14.34 19.12 -15.12
CA LYS A 103 -14.51 19.02 -16.58
C LYS A 103 -13.22 19.25 -17.37
N VAL A 104 -12.10 19.42 -16.68
CA VAL A 104 -10.79 19.68 -17.29
C VAL A 104 -9.89 18.48 -17.09
N THR A 105 -9.34 17.95 -18.18
CA THR A 105 -8.34 16.88 -18.18
C THR A 105 -6.98 17.45 -18.58
N ILE A 106 -5.93 17.11 -17.83
CA ILE A 106 -4.54 17.39 -18.16
C ILE A 106 -3.89 16.06 -18.53
N GLU A 107 -3.53 15.91 -19.79
CA GLU A 107 -2.97 14.68 -20.34
C GLU A 107 -1.45 14.81 -20.43
N GLY A 108 -0.74 13.95 -19.69
CA GLY A 108 0.69 13.79 -19.82
C GLY A 108 1.08 13.19 -21.16
N ALA A 109 2.34 13.38 -21.55
CA ALA A 109 2.90 12.87 -22.80
C ALA A 109 3.41 11.41 -22.68
N GLY A 110 3.09 10.69 -21.60
CA GLY A 110 3.67 9.37 -21.32
C GLY A 110 5.15 9.42 -20.92
N ARG A 111 5.67 10.59 -20.56
CA ARG A 111 6.99 10.79 -19.94
C ARG A 111 6.89 11.84 -18.83
N GLY A 112 7.63 11.67 -17.75
CA GLY A 112 7.71 12.69 -16.70
C GLY A 112 6.42 12.86 -15.91
N THR A 113 6.41 13.89 -15.07
CA THR A 113 5.25 14.27 -14.26
C THR A 113 4.26 15.12 -15.05
N VAL A 114 2.96 14.87 -14.88
CA VAL A 114 1.88 15.57 -15.61
C VAL A 114 1.73 17.03 -15.16
N LEU A 115 1.69 17.27 -13.85
CA LEU A 115 1.57 18.62 -13.28
C LEU A 115 2.49 18.76 -12.06
N THR A 116 3.23 19.87 -12.01
CA THR A 116 4.08 20.24 -10.86
C THR A 116 3.55 21.50 -10.19
N LEU A 117 3.27 21.40 -8.89
CA LEU A 117 2.96 22.50 -8.00
C LEU A 117 4.25 22.95 -7.29
N ALA A 118 5.00 23.83 -7.95
CA ALA A 118 6.29 24.36 -7.50
C ALA A 118 6.12 25.69 -6.73
N THR A 119 5.08 25.79 -5.92
CA THR A 119 4.73 27.02 -5.20
C THR A 119 4.01 26.70 -3.89
N SER A 120 3.88 27.71 -3.02
CA SER A 120 3.16 27.62 -1.76
C SER A 120 1.85 28.41 -1.80
N GLY A 121 0.84 27.99 -1.03
CA GLY A 121 -0.44 28.70 -0.94
C GLY A 121 -1.31 28.64 -2.21
N ALA A 122 -1.09 27.64 -3.07
CA ALA A 122 -1.92 27.39 -4.23
C ALA A 122 -3.08 26.43 -3.93
N THR A 123 -4.13 26.52 -4.75
CA THR A 123 -5.26 25.59 -4.72
C THR A 123 -5.39 24.89 -6.06
N LEU A 124 -5.45 23.56 -6.03
CA LEU A 124 -5.63 22.71 -7.19
C LEU A 124 -6.88 21.86 -7.00
N ARG A 125 -7.92 22.07 -7.82
CA ARG A 125 -9.18 21.33 -7.66
C ARG A 125 -9.93 20.98 -8.92
N GLY A 126 -10.71 19.90 -8.84
CA GLY A 126 -11.66 19.51 -9.87
C GLY A 126 -11.01 19.17 -11.22
N LEU A 127 -9.76 18.70 -11.22
CA LEU A 127 -9.04 18.30 -12.42
C LEU A 127 -8.99 16.79 -12.56
N ARG A 128 -8.81 16.33 -13.80
CA ARG A 128 -8.33 14.98 -14.10
C ARG A 128 -6.87 15.04 -14.57
N LEU A 129 -5.94 14.37 -13.90
CA LEU A 129 -4.53 14.25 -14.29
C LEU A 129 -4.27 12.82 -14.78
N THR A 130 -3.77 12.65 -15.99
CA THR A 130 -3.64 11.30 -16.57
C THR A 130 -2.39 11.11 -17.43
N ARG A 131 -1.98 9.85 -17.63
CA ARG A 131 -0.85 9.43 -18.49
C ARG A 131 0.51 10.01 -18.11
N SER A 132 0.93 9.81 -16.86
CA SER A 132 2.31 10.12 -16.45
C SER A 132 3.31 9.23 -17.21
N GLY A 133 4.60 9.57 -17.11
CA GLY A 133 5.66 8.65 -17.51
C GLY A 133 5.74 7.39 -16.63
N ASP A 134 6.70 6.54 -16.96
CA ASP A 134 6.91 5.20 -16.39
C ASP A 134 8.24 5.04 -15.64
N SER A 135 8.97 6.15 -15.42
CA SER A 135 10.25 6.11 -14.71
C SER A 135 10.06 6.01 -13.19
N HIS A 136 10.48 4.87 -12.61
CA HIS A 136 10.60 4.71 -11.14
C HIS A 136 11.68 5.62 -10.55
N ASP A 137 12.79 5.80 -11.27
CA ASP A 137 13.92 6.64 -10.83
C ASP A 137 13.56 8.13 -10.87
N GLY A 138 12.84 8.55 -11.92
CA GLY A 138 12.34 9.93 -12.06
C GLY A 138 11.13 10.24 -11.18
N VAL A 139 10.49 9.20 -10.63
CA VAL A 139 9.23 9.29 -9.86
C VAL A 139 8.15 10.01 -10.67
N ASP A 140 7.96 9.56 -11.92
CA ASP A 140 7.02 10.16 -12.85
C ASP A 140 5.58 10.10 -12.30
N ALA A 141 5.05 11.26 -11.91
CA ALA A 141 3.81 11.35 -11.14
C ALA A 141 2.65 11.98 -11.93
N GLY A 142 1.42 11.76 -11.48
CA GLY A 142 0.29 12.60 -11.87
C GLY A 142 0.44 14.02 -11.34
N LEU A 143 0.80 14.13 -10.07
CA LEU A 143 1.02 15.42 -9.41
C LEU A 143 2.28 15.38 -8.55
N LEU A 144 3.18 16.33 -8.76
CA LEU A 144 4.29 16.64 -7.86
C LEU A 144 3.98 17.93 -7.10
N VAL A 145 4.09 17.90 -5.76
CA VAL A 145 3.93 19.05 -4.87
C VAL A 145 5.26 19.32 -4.17
N GLU A 146 5.86 20.48 -4.40
CA GLU A 146 7.16 20.86 -3.80
C GLU A 146 7.05 22.03 -2.80
N GLY A 147 5.92 22.73 -2.74
CA GLY A 147 5.71 23.83 -1.81
C GLY A 147 4.88 23.51 -0.58
N ASP A 148 4.58 24.57 0.18
CA ASP A 148 3.90 24.52 1.47
C ASP A 148 2.47 25.08 1.38
N ASP A 149 1.64 24.77 2.37
CA ASP A 149 0.33 25.42 2.58
C ASP A 149 -0.60 25.33 1.34
N ASN A 150 -0.42 24.31 0.50
CA ASN A 150 -1.26 24.09 -0.68
C ASN A 150 -2.49 23.26 -0.35
N LEU A 151 -3.57 23.49 -1.11
CA LEU A 151 -4.78 22.69 -1.10
C LEU A 151 -4.88 21.92 -2.42
N VAL A 152 -4.91 20.60 -2.35
CA VAL A 152 -5.14 19.70 -3.49
C VAL A 152 -6.41 18.90 -3.19
N GLU A 153 -7.51 19.27 -3.83
CA GLU A 153 -8.82 18.69 -3.51
C GLU A 153 -9.66 18.26 -4.71
N ASP A 154 -10.48 17.22 -4.55
CA ASP A 154 -11.47 16.80 -5.55
C ASP A 154 -10.90 16.54 -6.94
N ASN A 155 -9.64 16.08 -7.03
CA ASN A 155 -9.00 15.72 -8.29
C ASN A 155 -9.10 14.20 -8.56
N VAL A 156 -9.10 13.84 -9.84
CA VAL A 156 -8.96 12.46 -10.31
C VAL A 156 -7.57 12.31 -10.92
N VAL A 157 -6.76 11.40 -10.39
CA VAL A 157 -5.43 11.08 -10.90
C VAL A 157 -5.42 9.63 -11.36
N ASP A 158 -5.34 9.37 -12.66
CA ASP A 158 -5.46 8.00 -13.19
C ASP A 158 -4.46 7.68 -14.30
N ASP A 159 -4.22 6.39 -14.55
CA ASP A 159 -3.24 5.92 -15.55
C ASP A 159 -1.84 6.51 -15.32
N VAL A 160 -1.44 6.56 -14.05
CA VAL A 160 -0.14 7.09 -13.61
C VAL A 160 0.73 5.99 -13.00
N LEU A 161 2.04 6.23 -12.99
CA LEU A 161 2.96 5.40 -12.23
C LEU A 161 2.90 5.79 -10.75
N PHE A 162 3.23 7.05 -10.43
CA PHE A 162 3.02 7.64 -9.10
C PHE A 162 1.80 8.55 -9.11
N GLY A 163 0.95 8.48 -8.09
CA GLY A 163 -0.25 9.32 -7.97
C GLY A 163 0.09 10.76 -7.62
N ILE A 164 0.15 11.02 -6.32
CA ILE A 164 0.50 12.32 -5.74
C ILE A 164 1.83 12.17 -4.99
N HIS A 165 2.84 12.94 -5.38
CA HIS A 165 4.13 12.99 -4.71
C HIS A 165 4.29 14.35 -4.02
N VAL A 166 4.32 14.35 -2.69
CA VAL A 166 4.69 15.52 -1.89
C VAL A 166 6.17 15.40 -1.51
N LYS A 167 6.98 16.31 -2.04
CA LYS A 167 8.43 16.29 -1.89
C LYS A 167 8.86 17.54 -1.14
N GLN A 168 9.37 17.35 0.07
CA GLN A 168 9.82 18.42 0.97
C GLN A 168 8.73 19.45 1.35
N GLY A 169 7.45 19.11 1.15
CA GLY A 169 6.32 19.99 1.40
C GLY A 169 5.81 19.94 2.83
N ARG A 170 5.26 21.06 3.31
CA ARG A 170 4.74 21.22 4.67
C ARG A 170 3.36 21.83 4.68
N ARG A 171 2.53 21.43 5.66
CA ARG A 171 1.18 22.00 5.88
C ARG A 171 0.28 21.93 4.64
N ASN A 172 0.57 21.03 3.71
CA ASN A 172 -0.32 20.79 2.57
C ASN A 172 -1.52 19.97 3.01
N ARG A 173 -2.66 20.25 2.38
CA ARG A 173 -3.91 19.52 2.55
C ARG A 173 -4.23 18.79 1.25
N ILE A 174 -4.16 17.46 1.29
CA ILE A 174 -4.49 16.58 0.17
C ILE A 174 -5.81 15.91 0.54
N ALA A 175 -6.92 16.38 -0.04
CA ALA A 175 -8.26 16.05 0.41
C ALA A 175 -9.16 15.49 -0.72
N ASN A 176 -9.93 14.44 -0.47
CA ASN A 176 -10.99 13.98 -1.37
C ASN A 176 -10.54 13.66 -2.82
N ASN A 177 -9.26 13.36 -3.04
CA ASN A 177 -8.76 12.99 -4.36
C ASN A 177 -9.00 11.50 -4.62
N ARG A 178 -9.22 11.15 -5.88
CA ARG A 178 -9.26 9.75 -6.35
C ARG A 178 -7.99 9.46 -7.13
N VAL A 179 -7.22 8.47 -6.71
CA VAL A 179 -5.97 8.07 -7.35
C VAL A 179 -6.06 6.62 -7.81
N THR A 180 -5.79 6.37 -9.09
CA THR A 180 -5.75 5.02 -9.66
C THR A 180 -4.49 4.80 -10.47
N GLY A 181 -3.70 3.80 -10.08
CA GLY A 181 -2.49 3.45 -10.82
C GLY A 181 -2.80 2.77 -12.16
N ARG A 182 -1.80 2.76 -13.06
CA ARG A 182 -1.88 2.04 -14.33
C ARG A 182 -2.07 0.51 -14.14
N PRO A 183 -2.68 -0.19 -15.12
CA PRO A 183 -2.89 -1.63 -15.05
C PRO A 183 -1.57 -2.39 -15.20
N ALA A 184 -0.86 -2.60 -14.09
CA ALA A 184 0.37 -3.36 -14.01
C ALA A 184 0.33 -4.39 -12.86
N PRO A 185 1.17 -5.44 -12.89
CA PRO A 185 1.37 -6.31 -11.73
C PRO A 185 1.73 -5.49 -10.49
N ARG A 186 1.23 -5.90 -9.31
CA ARG A 186 1.31 -5.14 -8.05
C ARG A 186 2.70 -4.57 -7.75
N GLY A 187 3.77 -5.36 -7.90
CA GLY A 187 5.15 -4.93 -7.66
C GLY A 187 5.73 -3.93 -8.68
N ALA A 188 5.16 -3.85 -9.89
CA ALA A 188 5.59 -2.95 -10.96
C ALA A 188 4.88 -1.59 -10.94
N ARG A 189 3.79 -1.46 -10.16
CA ARG A 189 3.08 -0.19 -9.93
C ARG A 189 3.96 0.80 -9.15
N GLY A 190 3.66 2.08 -9.21
CA GLY A 190 4.23 3.09 -8.32
C GLY A 190 3.27 3.43 -7.17
N ASP A 191 3.70 4.35 -6.32
CA ASP A 191 2.96 4.69 -5.11
C ASP A 191 1.75 5.57 -5.45
N GLY A 192 0.60 5.30 -4.80
CA GLY A 192 -0.59 6.15 -4.94
C GLY A 192 -0.38 7.52 -4.29
N LEU A 193 0.32 7.52 -3.16
CA LEU A 193 0.78 8.69 -2.45
C LEU A 193 2.21 8.47 -1.99
N ARG A 194 3.07 9.46 -2.20
CA ARG A 194 4.42 9.46 -1.67
C ARG A 194 4.72 10.77 -0.97
N LEU A 195 4.99 10.71 0.33
CA LEU A 195 5.59 11.80 1.10
C LEU A 195 7.09 11.52 1.26
N TRP A 196 7.90 12.48 0.84
CA TRP A 196 9.36 12.41 0.92
C TRP A 196 9.88 13.65 1.65
N TYR A 197 10.52 13.48 2.81
CA TYR A 197 11.02 14.58 3.65
C TYR A 197 9.97 15.67 3.97
N SER A 198 8.72 15.25 4.15
CA SER A 198 7.56 16.15 4.26
C SER A 198 6.93 16.08 5.66
N ARG A 199 6.43 17.19 6.20
CA ARG A 199 5.92 17.23 7.59
C ARG A 199 4.69 18.10 7.76
N HIS A 200 3.89 17.83 8.79
CA HIS A 200 2.67 18.59 9.10
C HIS A 200 1.62 18.62 7.98
N ASN A 201 1.65 17.65 7.07
CA ASN A 201 0.65 17.54 6.02
C ASN A 201 -0.58 16.77 6.52
N ARG A 202 -1.73 17.09 5.92
CA ARG A 202 -3.01 16.43 6.20
C ARG A 202 -3.50 15.72 4.95
N ILE A 203 -3.61 14.41 5.04
CA ILE A 203 -4.04 13.52 3.96
C ILE A 203 -5.40 12.96 4.36
N GLU A 204 -6.48 13.41 3.73
CA GLU A 204 -7.83 13.08 4.20
C GLU A 204 -8.86 12.76 3.13
N GLY A 205 -9.73 11.77 3.42
CA GLY A 205 -10.85 11.43 2.54
C GLY A 205 -10.45 10.98 1.13
N ASN A 206 -9.18 10.66 0.89
CA ASN A 206 -8.72 10.25 -0.44
C ASN A 206 -9.02 8.78 -0.70
N ALA A 207 -9.27 8.44 -1.96
CA ALA A 207 -9.51 7.08 -2.42
C ALA A 207 -8.39 6.62 -3.35
N PHE A 208 -7.62 5.63 -2.91
CA PHE A 208 -6.54 5.02 -3.67
C PHE A 208 -6.97 3.63 -4.15
N HIS A 209 -6.69 3.31 -5.40
CA HIS A 209 -7.02 2.01 -5.96
C HIS A 209 -5.95 1.55 -6.96
N ARG A 210 -5.59 0.27 -6.93
CA ARG A 210 -4.63 -0.31 -7.87
C ARG A 210 -3.31 0.45 -7.88
N VAL A 211 -2.76 0.68 -6.70
CA VAL A 211 -1.48 1.35 -6.50
C VAL A 211 -0.47 0.36 -5.96
N ARG A 212 0.80 0.75 -5.81
CA ARG A 212 1.76 -0.07 -5.05
C ARG A 212 1.60 0.21 -3.57
N ASP A 213 1.96 1.41 -3.12
CA ASP A 213 2.01 1.75 -1.70
C ASP A 213 1.43 3.15 -1.44
N LEU A 214 1.07 3.43 -0.18
CA LEU A 214 1.06 4.80 0.36
C LEU A 214 2.29 4.98 1.26
N THR A 215 3.27 5.73 0.75
CA THR A 215 4.60 5.79 1.35
C THR A 215 4.83 7.10 2.10
N PHE A 216 5.24 7.00 3.36
CA PHE A 216 5.67 8.11 4.20
C PHE A 216 7.13 7.86 4.58
N ALA A 217 8.05 8.54 3.89
CA ALA A 217 9.49 8.35 4.07
C ALA A 217 10.14 9.64 4.59
N ASN A 218 10.84 9.54 5.72
CA ASN A 218 11.47 10.67 6.41
C ASN A 218 10.48 11.81 6.69
N SER A 219 9.23 11.46 6.98
CA SER A 219 8.10 12.39 6.94
C SER A 219 7.34 12.40 8.28
N PRO A 220 7.88 13.07 9.31
CA PRO A 220 7.28 13.10 10.65
C PRO A 220 6.06 14.00 10.74
N ASP A 221 5.29 13.85 11.82
CA ASP A 221 4.24 14.78 12.23
C ASP A 221 3.10 14.95 11.19
N ASN A 222 2.79 13.92 10.40
CA ASN A 222 1.71 13.96 9.39
C ASN A 222 0.41 13.33 9.92
N ARG A 223 -0.74 13.77 9.40
CA ARG A 223 -2.07 13.24 9.76
C ARG A 223 -2.71 12.56 8.55
N VAL A 224 -3.11 11.31 8.68
CA VAL A 224 -3.68 10.46 7.64
C VAL A 224 -5.04 9.97 8.11
N LEU A 225 -6.11 10.59 7.60
CA LEU A 225 -7.44 10.56 8.21
C LEU A 225 -8.52 10.12 7.20
N GLY A 226 -9.26 9.04 7.48
CA GLY A 226 -10.46 8.72 6.69
C GLY A 226 -10.18 8.37 5.23
N ASN A 227 -8.98 7.87 4.89
CA ASN A 227 -8.64 7.48 3.52
C ASN A 227 -9.02 6.02 3.26
N THR A 228 -9.27 5.68 2.00
CA THR A 228 -9.49 4.30 1.56
C THR A 228 -8.39 3.85 0.61
N LEU A 229 -7.88 2.64 0.79
CA LEU A 229 -7.04 1.97 -0.20
C LEU A 229 -7.56 0.55 -0.46
N ALA A 230 -7.67 0.20 -1.73
CA ALA A 230 -7.96 -1.16 -2.20
C ALA A 230 -7.01 -1.58 -3.33
N ASP A 231 -6.60 -2.85 -3.34
CA ASP A 231 -5.63 -3.42 -4.30
C ASP A 231 -4.26 -2.69 -4.27
N GLY A 232 -3.50 -2.94 -3.20
CA GLY A 232 -2.15 -2.43 -3.00
C GLY A 232 -1.17 -3.48 -2.50
N ARG A 233 0.10 -3.12 -2.34
CA ARG A 233 1.11 -3.92 -1.64
C ARG A 233 1.16 -3.52 -0.18
N TYR A 234 1.66 -2.32 0.14
CA TYR A 234 1.55 -1.74 1.47
C TYR A 234 0.40 -0.76 1.51
N GLY A 235 -0.63 -1.03 2.31
CA GLY A 235 -1.75 -0.10 2.48
C GLY A 235 -1.26 1.27 2.97
N MET A 236 -0.38 1.28 3.97
CA MET A 236 0.41 2.43 4.39
C MET A 236 1.77 1.97 4.90
N GLN A 237 2.84 2.67 4.53
CA GLN A 237 4.18 2.39 5.05
C GLN A 237 4.84 3.66 5.58
N PHE A 238 5.21 3.63 6.86
CA PHE A 238 5.92 4.69 7.56
C PHE A 238 7.37 4.27 7.78
N ILE A 239 8.30 5.02 7.20
CA ILE A 239 9.74 4.76 7.28
C ILE A 239 10.41 6.04 7.79
N PHE A 240 11.05 5.97 8.97
CA PHE A 240 11.65 7.14 9.62
C PHE A 240 10.69 8.34 9.74
N SER A 241 9.42 8.05 10.05
CA SER A 241 8.31 9.00 10.02
C SER A 241 7.53 9.00 11.35
N PRO A 242 8.18 9.41 12.46
CA PRO A 242 7.58 9.36 13.79
C PRO A 242 6.41 10.33 13.96
N ARG A 243 5.62 10.11 15.04
CA ARG A 243 4.52 10.99 15.46
C ARG A 243 3.46 11.23 14.39
N ALA A 244 3.28 10.26 13.49
CA ALA A 244 2.17 10.28 12.56
C ALA A 244 0.87 9.86 13.27
N VAL A 245 -0.22 10.48 12.86
CA VAL A 245 -1.58 10.17 13.35
C VAL A 245 -2.36 9.52 12.21
N VAL A 246 -2.70 8.26 12.36
CA VAL A 246 -3.32 7.40 11.34
C VAL A 246 -4.69 6.96 11.85
N GLU A 247 -5.75 7.60 11.36
CA GLU A 247 -7.07 7.45 11.95
C GLU A 247 -8.19 7.19 10.96
N ASN A 248 -9.08 6.27 11.32
CA ASN A 248 -10.31 5.98 10.59
C ASN A 248 -10.09 5.63 9.10
N ASN A 249 -8.93 5.07 8.75
CA ASN A 249 -8.65 4.65 7.38
C ASN A 249 -9.18 3.23 7.12
N ARG A 250 -9.56 2.94 5.88
CA ARG A 250 -9.99 1.62 5.44
C ARG A 250 -9.02 1.06 4.41
N LEU A 251 -8.37 -0.04 4.73
CA LEU A 251 -7.39 -0.71 3.88
C LEU A 251 -7.88 -2.12 3.57
N SER A 252 -7.97 -2.49 2.29
CA SER A 252 -8.32 -3.85 1.89
C SER A 252 -7.47 -4.35 0.73
N ASP A 253 -7.36 -5.68 0.64
CA ASP A 253 -6.74 -6.37 -0.50
C ASP A 253 -5.29 -5.90 -0.71
N THR A 254 -4.51 -5.96 0.38
CA THR A 254 -3.10 -5.57 0.43
C THR A 254 -2.20 -6.76 0.75
N ASP A 255 -0.91 -6.69 0.46
CA ASP A 255 0.04 -7.66 1.02
C ASP A 255 0.19 -7.41 2.54
N THR A 256 0.36 -6.15 2.93
CA THR A 256 0.46 -5.69 4.33
C THR A 256 -0.38 -4.44 4.49
N GLY A 257 -1.16 -4.34 5.57
CA GLY A 257 -2.04 -3.20 5.82
C GLY A 257 -1.25 -1.94 6.19
N ILE A 258 -0.90 -1.80 7.46
CA ILE A 258 -0.11 -0.67 7.97
C ILE A 258 1.26 -1.20 8.43
N ALA A 259 2.33 -0.73 7.82
CA ALA A 259 3.70 -1.06 8.20
C ALA A 259 4.42 0.16 8.79
N VAL A 260 4.97 0.00 9.99
CA VAL A 260 5.66 1.06 10.73
C VAL A 260 7.09 0.62 10.99
N LEU A 261 8.06 1.33 10.41
CA LEU A 261 9.47 1.00 10.45
C LEU A 261 10.27 2.19 10.96
N TYR A 262 11.02 2.00 12.05
CA TYR A 262 11.87 3.03 12.65
C TYR A 262 11.15 4.36 12.90
N SER A 263 9.89 4.29 13.30
CA SER A 263 8.98 5.43 13.41
C SER A 263 8.28 5.36 14.77
N PRO A 264 8.88 5.87 15.85
CA PRO A 264 8.26 5.85 17.17
C PRO A 264 7.08 6.82 17.29
N GLU A 265 6.29 6.66 18.36
CA GLU A 265 5.24 7.60 18.78
C GLU A 265 4.07 7.74 17.80
N LEU A 266 3.79 6.71 16.99
CA LEU A 266 2.62 6.71 16.12
C LEU A 266 1.33 6.54 16.92
N VAL A 267 0.26 7.18 16.44
CA VAL A 267 -1.12 6.89 16.86
C VAL A 267 -1.83 6.21 15.71
N VAL A 268 -2.19 4.94 15.88
CA VAL A 268 -2.93 4.13 14.91
C VAL A 268 -4.28 3.80 15.53
N ARG A 269 -5.33 4.52 15.13
CA ARG A 269 -6.61 4.50 15.84
C ARG A 269 -7.83 4.38 14.93
N GLY A 270 -8.77 3.50 15.25
CA GLY A 270 -10.04 3.42 14.51
C GLY A 270 -9.92 2.94 13.06
N ASN A 271 -8.79 2.36 12.65
CA ASN A 271 -8.60 1.90 11.28
C ASN A 271 -9.24 0.52 11.08
N SER A 272 -9.70 0.26 9.86
CA SER A 272 -10.19 -1.05 9.41
C SER A 272 -9.22 -1.61 8.38
N VAL A 273 -8.59 -2.74 8.69
CA VAL A 273 -7.67 -3.43 7.80
C VAL A 273 -8.20 -4.83 7.52
N ALA A 274 -8.42 -5.14 6.24
CA ALA A 274 -8.97 -6.42 5.82
C ALA A 274 -8.14 -7.06 4.71
N HIS A 275 -8.10 -8.40 4.68
CA HIS A 275 -7.55 -9.16 3.54
C HIS A 275 -6.06 -8.83 3.26
N ALA A 276 -5.25 -8.85 4.33
CA ALA A 276 -3.80 -8.70 4.25
C ALA A 276 -3.10 -10.06 4.42
N LEU A 277 -3.16 -10.89 3.37
CA LEU A 277 -2.77 -12.31 3.41
C LEU A 277 -1.49 -12.64 2.64
N ASP A 278 -1.11 -11.79 1.70
CA ASP A 278 -0.01 -12.07 0.77
C ASP A 278 1.35 -11.64 1.34
N GLY A 279 2.44 -12.23 0.83
CA GLY A 279 3.81 -11.76 1.11
C GLY A 279 4.31 -11.91 2.55
N GLY A 280 3.62 -12.70 3.40
CA GLY A 280 3.93 -12.84 4.82
C GLY A 280 3.57 -11.60 5.65
N GLY A 281 2.70 -10.74 5.11
CA GLY A 281 2.32 -9.47 5.71
C GLY A 281 1.46 -9.60 6.96
N ALA A 282 1.29 -8.48 7.65
CA ALA A 282 0.36 -8.33 8.77
C ALA A 282 -0.67 -7.25 8.43
N GLY A 283 -1.82 -7.26 9.12
CA GLY A 283 -2.75 -6.15 9.08
C GLY A 283 -2.09 -4.89 9.63
N ILE A 284 -1.42 -4.99 10.77
CA ILE A 284 -0.60 -3.93 11.35
C ILE A 284 0.76 -4.51 11.75
N ALA A 285 1.86 -3.91 11.28
CA ALA A 285 3.22 -4.36 11.56
C ALA A 285 4.07 -3.23 12.15
N PHE A 286 4.71 -3.50 13.28
CA PHE A 286 5.71 -2.61 13.89
C PHE A 286 7.09 -3.26 13.83
N LYS A 287 8.06 -2.46 13.39
CA LYS A 287 9.49 -2.79 13.42
C LYS A 287 10.29 -1.63 13.99
N ASP A 288 10.97 -1.87 15.09
CA ASP A 288 11.87 -0.93 15.78
C ASP A 288 11.21 0.45 15.98
N SER A 289 9.94 0.44 16.36
CA SER A 289 9.05 1.60 16.39
C SER A 289 8.32 1.64 17.72
N GLY A 290 8.95 2.23 18.74
CA GLY A 290 8.45 2.20 20.11
C GLY A 290 7.45 3.30 20.47
N ASN A 291 6.86 3.19 21.67
CA ASN A 291 5.96 4.18 22.27
C ASN A 291 4.76 4.55 21.39
N ALA A 292 4.25 3.60 20.60
CA ALA A 292 3.09 3.83 19.74
C ALA A 292 1.79 3.38 20.43
N LEU A 293 0.69 4.05 20.10
CA LEU A 293 -0.66 3.70 20.52
C LEU A 293 -1.40 3.04 19.35
N VAL A 294 -1.83 1.80 19.54
CA VAL A 294 -2.68 1.05 18.61
C VAL A 294 -4.02 0.83 19.28
N GLU A 295 -5.03 1.59 18.88
CA GLU A 295 -6.30 1.65 19.61
C GLU A 295 -7.55 1.50 18.73
N ASN A 296 -8.52 0.70 19.16
CA ASN A 296 -9.84 0.61 18.53
C ASN A 296 -9.81 0.31 17.03
N ASN A 297 -8.79 -0.42 16.55
CA ASN A 297 -8.71 -0.86 15.16
C ASN A 297 -9.43 -2.19 14.96
N GLU A 298 -9.97 -2.40 13.78
CA GLU A 298 -10.51 -3.69 13.33
C GLU A 298 -9.55 -4.30 12.31
N VAL A 299 -9.02 -5.49 12.62
CA VAL A 299 -8.10 -6.23 11.75
C VAL A 299 -8.67 -7.61 11.46
N LEU A 300 -9.07 -7.81 10.21
CA LEU A 300 -9.90 -8.92 9.77
C LEU A 300 -9.23 -9.71 8.64
N HIS A 301 -9.18 -11.03 8.78
CA HIS A 301 -8.75 -11.92 7.69
C HIS A 301 -7.36 -11.54 7.13
N CYS A 302 -6.39 -11.36 8.03
CA CYS A 302 -4.99 -11.10 7.72
C CYS A 302 -4.10 -12.30 8.13
N ALA A 303 -2.88 -12.38 7.59
CA ALA A 303 -1.95 -13.46 7.94
C ALA A 303 -1.42 -13.30 9.39
N ALA A 304 -1.18 -12.08 9.83
CA ALA A 304 -1.13 -11.72 11.24
C ALA A 304 -2.01 -10.48 11.47
N GLY A 305 -2.78 -10.43 12.55
CA GLY A 305 -3.54 -9.24 12.90
C GLY A 305 -2.61 -8.08 13.25
N LEU A 306 -1.82 -8.25 14.30
CA LEU A 306 -0.69 -7.37 14.63
C LEU A 306 0.61 -8.15 14.70
N SER A 307 1.69 -7.62 14.10
CA SER A 307 3.05 -8.11 14.34
C SER A 307 3.95 -7.02 14.93
N ALA A 308 4.79 -7.39 15.89
CA ALA A 308 5.72 -6.46 16.53
C ALA A 308 7.00 -7.15 17.00
N ASN A 309 8.11 -6.43 16.96
CA ASN A 309 9.33 -6.84 17.65
C ASN A 309 9.40 -6.32 19.09
N ALA A 310 10.22 -7.00 19.88
CA ALA A 310 10.62 -6.56 21.22
C ALA A 310 10.94 -5.06 21.27
N PRO A 311 10.42 -4.32 22.27
CA PRO A 311 10.79 -2.93 22.45
C PRO A 311 12.25 -2.84 22.89
N LEU A 312 12.96 -1.77 22.49
CA LEU A 312 14.37 -1.56 22.84
C LEU A 312 14.57 -1.39 24.36
N ASN A 313 13.56 -0.85 25.05
CA ASN A 313 13.48 -0.69 26.49
C ASN A 313 11.99 -0.63 26.91
N ALA A 314 11.71 -0.61 28.22
CA ALA A 314 10.33 -0.62 28.72
C ALA A 314 9.51 0.63 28.31
N GLU A 315 10.15 1.79 28.17
CA GLU A 315 9.50 3.04 27.75
C GLU A 315 9.11 3.02 26.26
N ALA A 316 9.79 2.19 25.46
CA ALA A 316 9.50 1.99 24.06
C ALA A 316 8.37 0.97 23.80
N ALA A 317 7.70 0.48 24.85
CA ALA A 317 6.57 -0.45 24.72
C ALA A 317 5.44 0.12 23.84
N LEU A 318 4.80 -0.75 23.07
CA LEU A 318 3.54 -0.46 22.40
C LEU A 318 2.41 -0.55 23.41
N THR A 319 1.42 0.33 23.29
CA THR A 319 0.12 0.18 23.96
C THR A 319 -0.91 -0.23 22.91
N VAL A 320 -1.40 -1.48 23.02
CA VAL A 320 -2.37 -2.07 22.11
C VAL A 320 -3.66 -2.30 22.89
N ARG A 321 -4.69 -1.49 22.63
CA ARG A 321 -5.93 -1.55 23.40
C ARG A 321 -7.22 -1.39 22.63
N GLY A 322 -8.28 -2.09 23.06
CA GLY A 322 -9.62 -1.95 22.45
C GLY A 322 -9.71 -2.41 20.99
N ASN A 323 -8.68 -3.07 20.45
CA ASN A 323 -8.69 -3.53 19.07
C ASN A 323 -9.47 -4.83 18.92
N ARG A 324 -9.98 -5.08 17.72
CA ARG A 324 -10.60 -6.34 17.34
C ARG A 324 -9.72 -7.06 16.31
N PHE A 325 -9.18 -8.20 16.69
CA PHE A 325 -8.43 -9.10 15.82
C PHE A 325 -9.31 -10.31 15.51
N ALA A 326 -9.87 -10.35 14.30
CA ALA A 326 -10.85 -11.35 13.92
C ALA A 326 -10.43 -12.18 12.70
N HIS A 327 -10.65 -13.49 12.75
CA HIS A 327 -10.45 -14.41 11.62
C HIS A 327 -9.06 -14.32 10.95
N ASN A 328 -8.04 -13.93 11.72
CA ASN A 328 -6.67 -13.89 11.25
C ASN A 328 -6.04 -15.28 11.33
N VAL A 329 -5.02 -15.55 10.51
CA VAL A 329 -4.23 -16.78 10.66
C VAL A 329 -3.49 -16.77 12.00
N VAL A 330 -2.97 -15.61 12.40
CA VAL A 330 -2.49 -15.34 13.77
C VAL A 330 -3.08 -14.02 14.26
N GLY A 331 -3.70 -13.97 15.44
CA GLY A 331 -4.24 -12.72 15.99
C GLY A 331 -3.14 -11.69 16.26
N MET A 332 -2.13 -12.09 17.03
CA MET A 332 -0.90 -11.31 17.25
C MET A 332 0.36 -12.16 17.13
N TYR A 333 1.40 -11.61 16.53
CA TYR A 333 2.69 -12.28 16.36
C TYR A 333 3.85 -11.43 16.90
N PHE A 334 4.59 -11.96 17.88
CA PHE A 334 5.77 -11.30 18.42
C PHE A 334 7.03 -12.00 17.98
N TYR A 335 7.98 -11.25 17.44
CA TYR A 335 9.29 -11.78 17.04
C TYR A 335 10.44 -11.10 17.79
N GLY A 336 11.50 -11.87 18.05
CA GLY A 336 12.66 -11.44 18.83
C GLY A 336 12.88 -12.31 20.07
N GLU A 337 13.72 -11.83 20.99
CA GLU A 337 14.13 -12.57 22.19
C GLU A 337 13.49 -12.06 23.48
N LYS A 338 12.74 -10.94 23.42
CA LYS A 338 12.11 -10.29 24.57
C LYS A 338 10.70 -9.78 24.23
N GLY A 339 9.80 -9.76 25.21
CA GLY A 339 8.52 -9.04 25.11
C GLY A 339 8.59 -7.67 25.76
N GLY A 340 7.44 -7.15 26.20
CA GLY A 340 7.36 -5.92 27.00
C GLY A 340 6.32 -4.92 26.53
N HIS A 341 5.35 -5.33 25.72
CA HIS A 341 4.23 -4.49 25.28
C HIS A 341 3.04 -4.58 26.26
N ARG A 342 2.10 -3.65 26.13
CA ARG A 342 0.87 -3.60 26.93
C ARG A 342 -0.33 -3.95 26.05
N ILE A 343 -0.93 -5.09 26.30
CA ILE A 343 -2.02 -5.66 25.49
C ILE A 343 -3.28 -5.74 26.36
N GLU A 344 -4.14 -4.73 26.20
CA GLU A 344 -5.20 -4.43 27.17
C GLU A 344 -6.58 -4.35 26.49
N ALA A 345 -7.59 -5.03 27.01
CA ALA A 345 -8.98 -4.87 26.54
C ALA A 345 -9.22 -5.07 25.03
N ASN A 346 -8.43 -5.92 24.36
CA ASN A 346 -8.64 -6.28 22.96
C ASN A 346 -9.61 -7.47 22.84
N ARG A 347 -10.21 -7.66 21.66
CA ARG A 347 -11.02 -8.84 21.32
C ARG A 347 -10.31 -9.71 20.30
N PHE A 348 -10.14 -10.99 20.63
CA PHE A 348 -9.54 -12.01 19.79
C PHE A 348 -10.62 -13.00 19.32
N ASP A 349 -11.19 -12.71 18.16
CA ASP A 349 -12.39 -13.40 17.65
C ASP A 349 -12.00 -14.42 16.56
N ASN A 350 -12.05 -15.71 16.87
CA ASN A 350 -11.95 -16.82 15.92
C ASN A 350 -10.71 -16.73 15.01
N ASN A 351 -9.56 -16.32 15.55
CA ASN A 351 -8.28 -16.45 14.86
C ASN A 351 -7.84 -17.93 14.87
N LEU A 352 -7.13 -18.38 13.83
CA LEU A 352 -6.61 -19.76 13.80
C LEU A 352 -5.57 -20.00 14.91
N THR A 353 -4.79 -18.99 15.25
CA THR A 353 -3.93 -18.97 16.43
C THR A 353 -4.07 -17.59 17.09
N GLN A 354 -4.46 -17.52 18.36
CA GLN A 354 -4.66 -16.21 19.01
C GLN A 354 -3.35 -15.41 19.07
N VAL A 355 -2.29 -16.04 19.61
CA VAL A 355 -0.96 -15.42 19.75
C VAL A 355 0.12 -16.41 19.32
N GLY A 356 1.04 -15.93 18.48
CA GLY A 356 2.25 -16.64 18.08
C GLY A 356 3.51 -15.89 18.51
N VAL A 357 4.58 -16.64 18.80
CA VAL A 357 5.87 -16.11 19.24
C VAL A 357 7.02 -16.78 18.49
N SER A 358 8.13 -16.08 18.29
CA SER A 358 9.33 -16.67 17.69
C SER A 358 10.20 -17.46 18.68
N ALA A 359 10.05 -17.23 19.97
CA ALA A 359 10.80 -17.91 21.04
C ALA A 359 9.97 -17.96 22.34
N ALA A 360 10.27 -18.93 23.20
CA ALA A 360 9.67 -19.04 24.53
C ALA A 360 9.95 -17.79 25.38
N GLY A 361 9.02 -17.40 26.24
CA GLY A 361 9.13 -16.23 27.13
C GLY A 361 8.87 -14.87 26.47
N VAL A 362 8.89 -14.77 25.12
CA VAL A 362 8.63 -13.50 24.40
C VAL A 362 7.20 -13.01 24.63
N GLY A 363 6.23 -13.91 24.52
CA GLY A 363 4.82 -13.57 24.74
C GLY A 363 4.53 -13.23 26.20
N GLU A 364 5.14 -13.98 27.13
CA GLU A 364 4.91 -13.90 28.57
C GLU A 364 5.40 -12.57 29.14
N ALA A 365 6.48 -12.03 28.58
CA ALA A 365 7.02 -10.73 28.97
C ALA A 365 6.11 -9.54 28.62
N ASN A 366 5.02 -9.73 27.88
CA ASN A 366 4.02 -8.69 27.66
C ASN A 366 3.01 -8.65 28.82
N LEU A 367 2.49 -7.46 29.10
CA LEU A 367 1.36 -7.28 30.00
C LEU A 367 0.06 -7.64 29.26
N TRP A 368 -0.65 -8.65 29.72
CA TRP A 368 -1.97 -9.07 29.22
C TRP A 368 -3.02 -8.77 30.26
N GLN A 369 -4.04 -7.99 29.90
CA GLN A 369 -5.09 -7.63 30.85
C GLN A 369 -6.44 -7.37 30.18
N GLY A 370 -7.48 -8.05 30.64
CA GLY A 370 -8.86 -7.68 30.29
C GLY A 370 -9.21 -7.96 28.84
N ASN A 371 -8.46 -8.81 28.13
CA ASN A 371 -8.75 -9.15 26.75
C ASN A 371 -9.89 -10.17 26.70
N ALA A 372 -10.70 -10.13 25.64
CA ALA A 372 -11.72 -11.13 25.35
C ALA A 372 -11.16 -12.15 24.35
N TRP A 373 -11.33 -13.43 24.67
CA TRP A 373 -10.79 -14.54 23.89
C TRP A 373 -11.92 -15.48 23.47
N SER A 374 -12.03 -15.73 22.17
CA SER A 374 -13.07 -16.64 21.62
C SER A 374 -12.87 -18.11 22.02
N ASP A 375 -11.69 -18.48 22.49
CA ASP A 375 -11.32 -19.81 22.99
C ASP A 375 -11.18 -19.84 24.52
N TYR A 376 -11.67 -18.82 25.24
CA TYR A 376 -11.74 -18.87 26.70
C TYR A 376 -12.75 -19.95 27.16
N GLN A 377 -12.28 -20.88 28.00
CA GLN A 377 -13.07 -22.01 28.51
C GLN A 377 -13.41 -21.90 30.00
N GLY A 378 -13.08 -20.78 30.65
CA GLY A 378 -13.42 -20.54 32.05
C GLY A 378 -14.87 -20.11 32.25
N PHE A 379 -15.23 -19.91 33.52
CA PHE A 379 -16.58 -19.51 33.93
C PHE A 379 -16.56 -18.08 34.48
N ASP A 380 -17.68 -17.39 34.34
CA ASP A 380 -18.00 -16.14 35.06
C ASP A 380 -19.20 -16.48 35.95
N ARG A 381 -18.93 -16.84 37.21
CA ARG A 381 -19.97 -17.34 38.12
C ARG A 381 -20.74 -16.23 38.81
N ASP A 382 -20.13 -15.06 38.99
CA ASP A 382 -20.75 -13.91 39.65
C ASP A 382 -21.44 -12.96 38.66
N GLY A 383 -21.23 -13.14 37.35
CA GLY A 383 -21.91 -12.45 36.28
C GLY A 383 -21.37 -11.03 36.02
N ASP A 384 -20.14 -10.73 36.43
CA ASP A 384 -19.54 -9.41 36.30
C ASP A 384 -18.93 -9.14 34.90
N GLY A 385 -18.88 -10.17 34.04
CA GLY A 385 -18.31 -10.13 32.69
C GLY A 385 -16.80 -10.40 32.62
N ILE A 386 -16.18 -10.75 33.75
CA ILE A 386 -14.77 -11.14 33.89
C ILE A 386 -14.74 -12.64 34.22
N GLY A 387 -13.78 -13.36 33.64
CA GLY A 387 -13.61 -14.77 33.92
C GLY A 387 -13.00 -15.02 35.31
N ASP A 388 -13.58 -15.97 36.06
CA ASP A 388 -13.13 -16.41 37.39
C ASP A 388 -11.72 -17.04 37.35
N THR A 389 -11.28 -17.53 36.18
CA THR A 389 -9.99 -18.18 35.99
C THR A 389 -9.13 -17.44 34.95
N PRO A 390 -7.80 -17.37 35.13
CA PRO A 390 -6.91 -16.81 34.12
C PRO A 390 -7.07 -17.50 32.75
N HIS A 391 -6.87 -16.75 31.67
CA HIS A 391 -6.67 -17.33 30.35
C HIS A 391 -5.18 -17.53 30.10
N GLU A 392 -4.77 -18.77 29.87
CA GLU A 392 -3.37 -19.14 29.65
C GLU A 392 -3.20 -19.87 28.32
N ILE A 393 -2.19 -19.49 27.55
CA ILE A 393 -1.78 -20.21 26.34
C ILE A 393 -0.40 -20.80 26.58
N TRP A 394 -0.29 -22.10 26.36
CA TRP A 394 0.94 -22.87 26.54
C TRP A 394 1.51 -23.33 25.20
N LEU A 395 2.84 -23.25 25.05
CA LEU A 395 3.59 -23.79 23.93
C LEU A 395 4.06 -25.20 24.28
N TRP A 396 3.48 -26.19 23.62
CA TRP A 396 3.93 -27.59 23.67
C TRP A 396 5.04 -27.80 22.65
N ALA A 397 6.05 -28.61 23.00
CA ALA A 397 7.31 -28.75 22.26
C ALA A 397 7.13 -29.21 20.80
N ASP A 398 6.01 -29.88 20.50
CA ASP A 398 5.81 -30.59 19.23
C ASP A 398 4.81 -29.88 18.30
N ARG A 399 4.66 -28.54 18.36
CA ARG A 399 3.87 -27.81 17.34
C ARG A 399 4.54 -27.89 15.97
N ILE A 400 4.26 -28.98 15.25
CA ILE A 400 4.68 -29.27 13.87
C ILE A 400 4.39 -28.08 12.93
N TRP A 401 3.36 -27.26 13.22
CA TRP A 401 3.00 -26.08 12.43
C TRP A 401 3.96 -24.89 12.54
N MET A 402 4.68 -24.77 13.67
CA MET A 402 5.69 -23.71 13.84
C MET A 402 6.95 -24.04 13.04
N GLU A 403 7.35 -25.32 13.01
CA GLU A 403 8.48 -25.79 12.21
C GLU A 403 8.12 -26.02 10.73
N THR A 404 6.86 -26.39 10.46
CA THR A 404 6.34 -26.68 9.13
C THR A 404 5.08 -25.84 8.86
N PRO A 405 5.21 -24.59 8.36
CA PRO A 405 4.08 -23.71 8.10
C PRO A 405 2.99 -24.31 7.19
N ARG A 406 3.36 -25.23 6.29
CA ARG A 406 2.42 -25.96 5.42
C ARG A 406 1.51 -26.94 6.18
N ALA A 407 1.95 -27.44 7.34
CA ALA A 407 1.14 -28.32 8.18
C ALA A 407 -0.08 -27.58 8.78
N LYS A 408 -0.05 -26.24 8.89
CA LYS A 408 -1.20 -25.44 9.37
C LYS A 408 -2.50 -25.69 8.60
N PHE A 409 -2.43 -26.13 7.34
CA PHE A 409 -3.61 -26.52 6.56
C PHE A 409 -4.43 -27.62 7.25
N PHE A 410 -3.78 -28.50 8.01
CA PHE A 410 -4.42 -29.63 8.68
C PHE A 410 -4.73 -29.37 10.17
N ALA A 411 -4.60 -28.12 10.65
CA ALA A 411 -4.72 -27.82 12.09
C ALA A 411 -6.04 -28.28 12.72
N ASN A 412 -7.13 -28.34 11.96
CA ASN A 412 -8.45 -28.81 12.41
C ASN A 412 -8.78 -30.23 11.92
N ALA A 413 -7.78 -31.01 11.49
CA ALA A 413 -7.99 -32.40 11.14
C ALA A 413 -8.16 -33.24 12.44
N PRO A 414 -9.13 -34.16 12.53
CA PRO A 414 -9.39 -34.93 13.75
C PRO A 414 -8.17 -35.65 14.33
N ALA A 415 -7.25 -36.13 13.46
CA ALA A 415 -6.03 -36.79 13.89
C ALA A 415 -5.06 -35.86 14.65
N LEU A 416 -5.07 -34.57 14.30
CA LEU A 416 -4.20 -33.57 14.89
C LEU A 416 -4.82 -32.94 16.13
N GLU A 417 -6.15 -32.81 16.20
CA GLU A 417 -6.85 -32.50 17.45
C GLU A 417 -6.63 -33.59 18.50
N LEU A 418 -6.65 -34.88 18.11
CA LEU A 418 -6.33 -35.99 19.00
C LEU A 418 -4.87 -35.93 19.49
N LEU A 419 -3.93 -35.57 18.62
CA LEU A 419 -2.53 -35.38 19.02
C LEU A 419 -2.38 -34.22 20.03
N ASP A 420 -3.01 -33.07 19.78
CA ASP A 420 -3.02 -31.91 20.69
C ASP A 420 -3.65 -32.26 22.06
N PHE A 421 -4.70 -33.11 22.06
CA PHE A 421 -5.29 -33.63 23.30
C PHE A 421 -4.33 -34.57 24.06
N LEU A 422 -3.64 -35.47 23.37
CA LEU A 422 -2.66 -36.37 23.99
C LEU A 422 -1.46 -35.61 24.57
N GLU A 423 -0.98 -34.57 23.89
CA GLU A 423 0.10 -33.70 24.39
C GLU A 423 -0.31 -32.96 25.67
N LYS A 424 -1.55 -32.48 25.76
CA LYS A 424 -2.09 -31.86 26.98
C LYS A 424 -2.20 -32.85 28.14
N LEU A 425 -2.48 -34.13 27.85
CA LEU A 425 -2.59 -35.18 28.87
C LEU A 425 -1.24 -35.67 29.38
N ALA A 426 -0.23 -35.79 28.50
CA ALA A 426 1.07 -36.36 28.82
C ALA A 426 2.22 -35.66 28.06
N PRO A 427 2.63 -34.45 28.48
CA PRO A 427 3.77 -33.75 27.88
C PRO A 427 5.07 -34.57 27.97
N PHE A 428 5.76 -34.72 26.83
CA PHE A 428 7.12 -35.28 26.80
C PHE A 428 8.20 -34.26 27.26
N ALA A 429 7.87 -32.97 27.29
CA ALA A 429 8.67 -31.89 27.84
C ALA A 429 7.76 -30.83 28.49
N SER A 430 8.25 -30.13 29.52
CA SER A 430 7.47 -29.09 30.20
C SER A 430 7.10 -27.97 29.20
N PRO A 431 5.80 -27.69 28.99
CA PRO A 431 5.40 -26.63 28.07
C PRO A 431 5.84 -25.26 28.59
N SER A 432 6.11 -24.34 27.66
CA SER A 432 6.46 -22.96 28.00
C SER A 432 5.22 -22.07 27.95
N LEU A 433 5.03 -21.20 28.94
CA LEU A 433 3.93 -20.24 28.93
C LEU A 433 4.13 -19.22 27.79
N ILE A 434 3.12 -19.04 26.93
CA ILE A 434 3.11 -17.98 25.92
C ILE A 434 2.51 -16.72 26.50
N LEU A 435 1.38 -16.81 27.21
CA LEU A 435 0.75 -15.67 27.86
C LEU A 435 -0.16 -16.13 28.98
N ARG A 436 -0.42 -15.19 29.90
CA ARG A 436 -1.44 -15.30 30.95
C ARG A 436 -2.17 -13.98 31.07
N ASP A 437 -3.47 -13.97 30.81
CA ASP A 437 -4.38 -12.87 31.13
C ASP A 437 -5.11 -13.22 32.46
N PRO A 438 -4.82 -12.55 33.58
CA PRO A 438 -5.39 -12.88 34.88
C PRO A 438 -6.89 -12.59 35.00
N ALA A 439 -7.41 -11.67 34.19
CA ALA A 439 -8.78 -11.18 34.26
C ALA A 439 -9.36 -11.07 32.85
N PRO A 440 -9.51 -12.19 32.12
CA PRO A 440 -10.02 -12.16 30.75
C PRO A 440 -11.49 -11.74 30.76
N ARG A 441 -11.93 -10.99 29.74
CA ARG A 441 -13.35 -10.68 29.56
C ARG A 441 -14.07 -11.85 28.93
N VAL A 442 -15.23 -12.20 29.46
CA VAL A 442 -16.09 -13.22 28.84
C VAL A 442 -16.77 -12.63 27.61
N ALA A 443 -16.62 -13.29 26.47
CA ALA A 443 -17.29 -12.88 25.24
C ALA A 443 -18.80 -13.07 25.40
N ARG A 444 -19.57 -11.99 25.25
CA ARG A 444 -21.04 -12.02 25.16
C ARG A 444 -21.52 -12.53 23.81
#